data_AF-A0A935DCK4-F1
#
_entry.id   AF-A0A935DCK4-F1
#
_cell.length_a   1.000
_cell.length_b   1.000
_cell.length_c   1.000
_cell.angle_alpha   90.00
_cell.angle_beta   90.00
_cell.angle_gamma   90.00
#
_symmetry.space_group_name_H-M   'P 1'
#
loop_
_entity.id
_entity.type
_entity.pdbx_description
1 polymer ?
#
loop_
_entity_poly.entity_id
_entity_poly.type
_entity_poly.pdbx_seq_one_letter_code
_entity_poly.pdbx_strand_id
1 'polypeptide(L)'
;MKLVTIAFTAIAAFSFTGLYAQTGTTITENTVEQEKEAAWMKEVGLSEAQVASMKAADLRYSDAMNALSKAEGDREARVQRSKELRDQHGREIKEILTPEQYTKMNAIRAEKRNAGAQQRQQTAPHNE
;
A
#
# COMPACT_ATOMS: atom_id res chain seq x y z
N MET A 1 -9.99 45.59 15.26
CA MET A 1 -10.24 45.28 13.83
C MET A 1 -8.99 45.59 13.03
N LYS A 2 -8.41 44.57 12.38
CA LYS A 2 -7.67 44.61 11.11
C LYS A 2 -7.39 43.14 10.75
N LEU A 3 -8.25 42.61 9.88
CA LEU A 3 -8.18 41.26 9.31
C LEU A 3 -6.92 41.16 8.44
N VAL A 4 -6.10 40.14 8.69
CA VAL A 4 -5.00 39.76 7.80
C VAL A 4 -5.50 38.60 6.95
N THR A 5 -6.14 38.95 5.83
CA THR A 5 -6.49 38.02 4.75
C THR A 5 -5.32 37.99 3.78
N ILE A 6 -4.50 36.94 3.86
CA ILE A 6 -3.48 36.66 2.85
C ILE A 6 -4.06 35.63 1.88
N ALA A 7 -4.49 36.14 0.73
CA ALA A 7 -4.75 35.35 -0.45
C ALA A 7 -3.41 35.04 -1.13
N PHE A 8 -3.04 33.76 -1.25
CA PHE A 8 -2.01 33.31 -2.18
C PHE A 8 -2.64 32.42 -3.24
N THR A 9 -2.94 33.11 -4.34
CA THR A 9 -2.88 32.71 -5.75
C THR A 9 -2.43 31.28 -6.02
N ALA A 10 -3.32 30.52 -6.66
CA ALA A 10 -3.01 29.27 -7.33
C ALA A 10 -1.97 29.50 -8.44
N ILE A 11 -0.86 28.75 -8.39
CA ILE A 11 0.03 28.57 -9.54
C ILE A 11 -0.25 27.18 -10.10
N ALA A 12 -1.07 27.15 -11.14
CA ALA A 12 -1.11 26.03 -12.07
C ALA A 12 0.06 26.21 -13.05
N ALA A 13 1.03 25.30 -13.02
CA ALA A 13 1.99 25.11 -14.10
C ALA A 13 2.23 23.62 -14.29
N PHE A 14 1.67 23.10 -15.38
CA PHE A 14 1.93 21.78 -15.94
C PHE A 14 3.41 21.67 -16.32
N SER A 15 4.03 20.52 -16.03
CA SER A 15 5.20 20.04 -16.75
C SER A 15 5.13 18.51 -16.79
N PHE A 16 4.43 18.04 -17.82
CA PHE A 16 4.37 16.63 -18.19
C PHE A 16 5.68 16.29 -18.91
N THR A 17 6.71 15.86 -18.17
CA THR A 17 7.87 15.19 -18.76
C THR A 17 7.69 13.70 -18.61
N GLY A 18 7.09 13.09 -19.64
CA GLY A 18 7.11 11.64 -19.82
C GLY A 18 8.51 11.18 -20.20
N LEU A 19 9.07 10.26 -19.41
CA LEU A 19 10.12 9.32 -19.81
C LEU A 19 10.28 8.26 -18.71
N TYR A 20 9.43 7.24 -18.75
CA TYR A 20 9.82 5.90 -18.30
C TYR A 20 9.55 4.94 -19.46
N ALA A 21 10.45 4.97 -20.45
CA ALA A 21 10.65 3.85 -21.35
C ALA A 21 11.63 2.90 -20.65
N GLN A 22 11.10 1.96 -19.87
CA GLN A 22 11.85 0.81 -19.38
C GLN A 22 11.37 -0.42 -20.16
N THR A 23 11.93 -0.60 -21.35
CA THR A 23 11.72 -1.81 -22.18
C THR A 23 12.70 -2.90 -21.77
N GLY A 24 12.17 -4.01 -21.27
CA GLY A 24 12.89 -5.27 -21.12
C GLY A 24 12.20 -6.23 -20.13
N THR A 25 11.24 -7.00 -20.63
CA THR A 25 10.65 -8.20 -19.97
C THR A 25 9.59 -7.96 -18.87
N THR A 26 8.38 -7.44 -19.18
CA THR A 26 7.33 -7.25 -18.14
C THR A 26 5.88 -7.11 -18.66
N ILE A 27 5.48 -7.74 -19.78
CA ILE A 27 4.08 -7.60 -20.27
C ILE A 27 3.11 -8.59 -19.60
N THR A 28 3.56 -9.80 -19.20
CA THR A 28 2.66 -10.84 -18.66
C THR A 28 2.50 -10.79 -17.13
N GLU A 29 3.47 -10.24 -16.41
CA GLU A 29 3.44 -10.20 -14.93
C GLU A 29 2.57 -9.04 -14.41
N ASN A 30 2.64 -7.88 -15.07
CA ASN A 30 1.82 -6.72 -14.73
C ASN A 30 0.31 -6.95 -14.88
N THR A 31 -0.13 -7.72 -15.88
CA THR A 31 -1.56 -7.99 -16.11
C THR A 31 -2.15 -8.89 -15.03
N VAL A 32 -1.42 -9.92 -14.61
CA VAL A 32 -1.87 -10.87 -13.57
C VAL A 32 -1.96 -10.18 -12.20
N GLU A 33 -1.03 -9.28 -11.87
CA GLU A 33 -1.11 -8.50 -10.63
C GLU A 33 -2.28 -7.50 -10.66
N GLN A 34 -2.48 -6.80 -11.78
CA GLN A 34 -3.60 -5.87 -11.95
C GLN A 34 -4.96 -6.58 -11.87
N GLU A 35 -5.09 -7.77 -12.45
CA GLU A 35 -6.31 -8.59 -12.36
C GLU A 35 -6.57 -9.06 -10.93
N LYS A 36 -5.53 -9.47 -10.20
CA LYS A 36 -5.64 -9.85 -8.78
C LYS A 36 -6.03 -8.66 -7.90
N GLU A 37 -5.45 -7.50 -8.16
CA GLU A 37 -5.82 -6.24 -7.50
C GLU A 37 -7.28 -5.89 -7.76
N ALA A 38 -7.71 -5.90 -9.02
CA ALA A 38 -9.08 -5.58 -9.42
C ALA A 38 -10.10 -6.57 -8.83
N ALA A 39 -9.79 -7.87 -8.84
CA ALA A 39 -10.61 -8.90 -8.22
C ALA A 39 -10.75 -8.66 -6.71
N TRP A 40 -9.65 -8.34 -6.03
CA TRP A 40 -9.66 -8.05 -4.60
C TRP A 40 -10.43 -6.75 -4.27
N MET A 41 -10.30 -5.69 -5.08
CA MET A 41 -11.05 -4.45 -4.91
C MET A 41 -12.56 -4.70 -5.03
N LYS A 42 -12.97 -5.50 -6.02
CA LYS A 42 -14.36 -5.91 -6.21
C LYS A 42 -14.85 -6.78 -5.05
N GLU A 43 -14.00 -7.68 -4.56
CA GLU A 43 -14.32 -8.55 -3.44
C GLU A 43 -14.58 -7.74 -2.17
N VAL A 44 -13.75 -6.75 -1.84
CA VAL A 44 -13.96 -5.87 -0.67
C VAL A 44 -15.13 -4.89 -0.91
N GLY A 45 -15.44 -4.58 -2.16
CA GLY A 45 -16.50 -3.64 -2.54
C GLY A 45 -16.06 -2.18 -2.46
N LEU A 46 -14.83 -1.90 -2.89
CA LEU A 46 -14.26 -0.55 -2.85
C LEU A 46 -14.76 0.31 -4.02
N SER A 47 -15.01 1.59 -3.76
CA SER A 47 -15.20 2.59 -4.82
C SER A 47 -13.86 2.99 -5.46
N GLU A 48 -13.89 3.52 -6.68
CA GLU A 48 -12.70 4.00 -7.39
C GLU A 48 -11.93 5.06 -6.57
N ALA A 49 -12.64 5.96 -5.88
CA ALA A 49 -12.03 6.97 -5.03
C ALA A 49 -11.32 6.36 -3.80
N GLN A 50 -11.92 5.33 -3.19
CA GLN A 50 -11.29 4.59 -2.10
C GLN A 50 -10.07 3.82 -2.59
N VAL A 51 -10.14 3.20 -3.78
CA VAL A 51 -9.00 2.53 -4.41
C VAL A 51 -7.84 3.49 -4.64
N ALA A 52 -8.11 4.66 -5.23
CA ALA A 52 -7.07 5.67 -5.47
C ALA A 52 -6.43 6.13 -4.16
N SER A 53 -7.24 6.33 -3.12
CA SER A 53 -6.76 6.73 -1.78
C SER A 53 -5.92 5.63 -1.12
N MET A 54 -6.34 4.37 -1.24
CA MET A 54 -5.57 3.22 -0.75
C MET A 54 -4.23 3.10 -1.45
N LYS A 55 -4.20 3.18 -2.80
CA LYS A 55 -2.95 3.14 -3.58
C LYS A 55 -1.99 4.24 -3.15
N ALA A 56 -2.49 5.46 -2.91
CA ALA A 56 -1.66 6.55 -2.42
C ALA A 56 -1.10 6.27 -1.00
N ALA A 57 -1.91 5.68 -0.11
CA ALA A 57 -1.46 5.29 1.24
C ALA A 57 -0.44 4.14 1.21
N ASP A 58 -0.65 3.14 0.34
CA ASP A 58 0.26 2.01 0.13
C ASP A 58 1.60 2.50 -0.42
N LEU A 59 1.59 3.42 -1.40
CA LEU A 59 2.81 4.00 -1.97
C LEU A 59 3.62 4.76 -0.92
N ARG A 60 2.99 5.64 -0.15
CA ARG A 60 3.66 6.38 0.95
C ARG A 60 4.28 5.43 1.97
N TYR A 61 3.55 4.39 2.36
CA TYR A 61 4.04 3.41 3.31
C TYR A 61 5.23 2.60 2.73
N SER A 62 5.12 2.16 1.48
CA SER A 62 6.20 1.46 0.76
C SER A 62 7.47 2.30 0.69
N ASP A 63 7.34 3.57 0.28
CA ASP A 63 8.47 4.50 0.21
C ASP A 63 9.12 4.72 1.58
N ALA A 64 8.32 4.92 2.63
CA ALA A 64 8.82 5.08 3.99
C ALA A 64 9.53 3.82 4.51
N MET A 65 8.99 2.64 4.22
CA MET A 65 9.62 1.36 4.57
C MET A 65 10.91 1.11 3.78
N ASN A 66 10.95 1.48 2.49
CA ASN A 66 12.15 1.41 1.66
C ASN A 66 13.23 2.39 2.12
N ALA A 67 12.85 3.59 2.57
CA ALA A 67 13.79 4.53 3.18
C ALA A 67 14.33 3.96 4.49
N LEU A 68 13.46 3.40 5.34
CA LEU A 68 13.86 2.76 6.60
C LEU A 68 14.72 1.49 6.39
N SER A 69 14.53 0.78 5.27
CA SER A 69 15.32 -0.42 4.95
C SER A 69 16.78 -0.06 4.62
N LYS A 70 16.97 1.09 3.95
CA LYS A 70 18.26 1.65 3.54
C LYS A 70 18.93 2.52 4.62
N ALA A 71 18.17 2.98 5.61
CA ALA A 71 18.71 3.76 6.71
C ALA A 71 19.68 2.94 7.57
N GLU A 72 20.87 3.49 7.81
CA GLU A 72 21.78 2.97 8.83
C GLU A 72 21.27 3.32 10.23
N GLY A 73 21.65 2.52 11.22
CA GLY A 73 21.32 2.78 12.62
C GLY A 73 21.00 1.53 13.41
N ASP A 74 20.63 1.77 14.67
CA ASP A 74 20.30 0.73 15.62
C ASP A 74 19.07 -0.10 15.19
N ARG A 75 19.18 -1.42 15.38
CA ARG A 75 18.13 -2.37 14.97
C ARG A 75 16.84 -2.16 15.75
N GLU A 76 16.93 -1.84 17.04
CA GLU A 76 15.77 -1.63 17.89
C GLU A 76 15.00 -0.37 17.49
N ALA A 77 15.73 0.71 17.23
CA ALA A 77 15.17 1.95 16.69
C ALA A 77 14.47 1.71 15.33
N ARG A 78 15.05 0.89 14.44
CA ARG A 78 14.42 0.53 13.17
C ARG A 78 13.16 -0.31 13.35
N VAL A 79 13.15 -1.26 14.29
CA VAL A 79 11.96 -2.06 14.59
C VAL A 79 10.82 -1.17 15.10
N GLN A 80 11.14 -0.26 16.03
CA GLN A 80 10.16 0.67 16.58
C GLN A 80 9.61 1.60 15.49
N ARG A 81 10.48 2.16 14.65
CA ARG A 81 10.05 3.01 13.53
C ARG A 81 9.19 2.26 12.51
N SER A 82 9.54 1.01 12.23
CA SER A 82 8.74 0.16 11.35
C SER A 82 7.36 -0.12 11.93
N LYS A 83 7.25 -0.32 13.24
CA LYS A 83 5.97 -0.48 13.93
C LYS A 83 5.12 0.79 13.81
N GLU A 84 5.70 1.95 14.04
CA GLU A 84 5.00 3.24 13.89
C GLU A 84 4.47 3.45 12.47
N LEU A 85 5.28 3.14 11.45
CA LEU A 85 4.86 3.22 10.04
C LEU A 85 3.70 2.26 9.76
N ARG A 86 3.75 1.03 10.29
CA ARG A 86 2.63 0.08 10.16
C ARG A 86 1.36 0.59 10.83
N ASP A 87 1.48 1.11 12.04
CA ASP A 87 0.33 1.61 12.80
C ASP A 87 -0.28 2.84 12.12
N GLN A 88 0.56 3.75 11.60
CA GLN A 88 0.12 4.91 10.82
C GLN A 88 -0.62 4.47 9.56
N HIS A 89 -0.02 3.60 8.76
CA HIS A 89 -0.64 3.09 7.55
C HIS A 89 -1.98 2.39 7.86
N GLY A 90 -2.03 1.59 8.93
CA GLY A 90 -3.26 0.96 9.39
C GLY A 90 -4.38 1.95 9.75
N ARG A 91 -4.04 3.11 10.33
CA ARG A 91 -5.01 4.20 10.57
C ARG A 91 -5.48 4.83 9.27
N GLU A 92 -4.57 5.17 8.36
CA GLU A 92 -4.92 5.74 7.05
C GLU A 92 -5.88 4.83 6.27
N ILE A 93 -5.62 3.53 6.23
CA ILE A 93 -6.51 2.57 5.58
C ILE A 93 -7.87 2.49 6.28
N LYS A 94 -7.91 2.54 7.61
CA LYS A 94 -9.17 2.51 8.36
C LYS A 94 -10.03 3.76 8.14
N GLU A 95 -9.40 4.91 7.88
CA GLU A 95 -10.11 6.16 7.54
C GLU A 95 -10.69 6.14 6.12
N ILE A 96 -10.05 5.43 5.19
CA ILE A 96 -10.52 5.30 3.79
C ILE A 96 -11.69 4.32 3.68
N LEU A 97 -11.72 3.28 4.51
CA LEU A 97 -12.69 2.19 4.44
C LEU A 97 -13.86 2.38 5.39
N THR A 98 -15.04 1.89 5.00
CA THR A 98 -16.13 1.72 5.98
C THR A 98 -15.78 0.60 6.97
N PRO A 99 -16.39 0.57 8.17
CA PRO A 99 -16.20 -0.51 9.12
C PRO A 99 -16.43 -1.92 8.54
N GLU A 100 -17.45 -2.05 7.69
CA GLU A 100 -17.82 -3.30 7.01
C GLU A 100 -16.76 -3.70 5.98
N GLN A 101 -16.30 -2.76 5.15
CA GLN A 101 -15.23 -2.98 4.18
C GLN A 101 -13.91 -3.36 4.87
N TYR A 102 -13.56 -2.68 5.98
CA TYR A 102 -12.38 -2.99 6.77
C TYR A 102 -12.43 -4.40 7.37
N THR A 103 -13.60 -4.80 7.89
CA THR A 103 -13.83 -6.13 8.43
C THR A 103 -13.69 -7.20 7.35
N LYS A 104 -14.32 -6.99 6.19
CA LYS A 104 -14.22 -7.89 5.04
C LYS A 104 -12.79 -8.04 4.54
N MET A 105 -12.08 -6.91 4.41
CA MET A 105 -10.67 -6.90 4.04
C MET A 105 -9.80 -7.72 5.00
N ASN A 106 -10.02 -7.60 6.31
CA ASN A 106 -9.24 -8.35 7.30
C ASN A 106 -9.54 -9.86 7.25
N ALA A 107 -10.80 -10.24 7.01
CA ALA A 107 -11.17 -11.64 6.82
C ALA A 107 -10.45 -12.26 5.62
N ILE A 108 -10.47 -11.59 4.46
CA ILE A 108 -9.78 -12.04 3.24
C ILE A 108 -8.26 -12.13 3.48
N ARG A 109 -7.67 -11.14 4.17
CA ARG A 109 -6.23 -11.16 4.51
C ARG A 109 -5.87 -12.34 5.41
N ALA A 110 -6.72 -12.67 6.38
CA ALA A 110 -6.52 -13.81 7.28
C ALA A 110 -6.61 -15.14 6.52
N GLU A 111 -7.60 -15.29 5.65
CA GLU A 111 -7.77 -16.47 4.80
C GLU A 111 -6.55 -16.70 3.89
N LYS A 112 -6.09 -15.66 3.18
CA LYS A 112 -4.89 -15.74 2.33
C LYS A 112 -3.64 -16.11 3.12
N ARG A 113 -3.49 -15.59 4.34
CA ARG A 113 -2.37 -15.94 5.22
C ARG A 113 -2.41 -17.42 5.61
N ASN A 114 -3.59 -17.94 5.95
CA ASN A 114 -3.77 -19.34 6.33
C ASN A 114 -3.51 -20.27 5.14
N ALA A 115 -4.00 -19.93 3.95
CA ALA A 115 -3.74 -20.69 2.73
C ALA A 115 -2.24 -20.76 2.41
N GLY A 116 -1.53 -19.62 2.49
CA GLY A 116 -0.08 -19.59 2.29
C GLY A 116 0.70 -20.36 3.36
N ALA A 117 0.23 -20.37 4.62
CA ALA A 117 0.85 -21.15 5.68
C ALA A 117 0.69 -22.67 5.46
N GLN A 118 -0.50 -23.12 5.03
CA GLN A 118 -0.77 -24.53 4.71
C GLN A 118 0.06 -25.01 3.52
N GLN A 119 0.18 -24.18 2.47
CA GLN A 119 1.00 -24.51 1.31
C GLN A 119 2.47 -24.71 1.69
N ARG A 120 3.03 -23.85 2.56
CA ARG A 120 4.41 -23.98 3.05
C ARG A 120 4.64 -25.26 3.88
N GLN A 121 3.63 -25.72 4.61
CA GLN A 121 3.72 -26.97 5.37
C GLN A 121 3.72 -28.19 4.45
N GLN A 122 3.02 -28.13 3.31
CA GLN A 122 2.97 -29.22 2.34
C GLN A 122 4.23 -29.30 1.46
N THR A 123 4.92 -28.18 1.24
CA THR A 123 6.14 -28.12 0.41
C THR A 123 7.44 -28.16 1.23
N ALA A 124 7.37 -28.31 2.55
CA ALA A 124 8.55 -28.46 3.38
C ALA A 124 9.20 -29.83 3.09
N PRO A 125 10.49 -29.91 2.74
CA PRO A 125 11.14 -31.20 2.54
C PRO A 125 11.09 -31.99 3.85
N HIS A 126 10.46 -33.16 3.80
CA HIS A 126 10.61 -34.17 4.84
C HIS A 126 12.05 -34.68 4.79
N ASN A 127 12.93 -34.06 5.59
CA ASN A 127 14.23 -34.67 5.88
C ASN A 127 13.97 -35.83 6.85
N GLU A 128 13.86 -37.04 6.31
CA GLU A 128 14.03 -38.30 7.05
C GLU A 128 15.52 -38.63 7.22
#